data_AF-A0A6P7GWN1-F1
#
_entry.id   AF-A0A6P7GWN1-F1
#
_cell.length_a   1.000
_cell.length_b   1.000
_cell.length_c   1.000
_cell.angle_alpha   90.00
_cell.angle_beta   90.00
_cell.angle_gamma   90.00
#
_symmetry.space_group_name_H-M   'P 1'
#
loop_
_entity.id
_entity.type
_entity.pdbx_description
1 polymer ?
#
loop_
_entity_poly.entity_id
_entity_poly.type
_entity_poly.pdbx_seq_one_letter_code
_entity_poly.pdbx_strand_id
1 'polypeptide(L)'
;MYHRGKEKETGNKETDVPNQKPKQNVNHKPKLPEKIFEVRKSILTELYEDNIHTRAIINFIIGFSVFNMVTLILKDYVYYGRLSSAFILIFNQFAKLPVTFLIWILLNLLIFACYYVYLLWGKLRRKVPNTWFWDRIWLVVFIGYIMIMFYATTILVIHLELQFATRLLILSESTRLLMKLYSFVRSNVPRVTNTRSSNDYVHIPTFGKYLYFLYAPTLIYRDEYPR
;
A
#
# COMPACT_ATOMS: atom_id res chain seq x y z
N MET A 1 -29.27 16.64 68.04
CA MET A 1 -30.01 17.81 68.56
C MET A 1 -29.64 19.01 67.68
N TYR A 2 -30.49 19.34 66.70
CA TYR A 2 -30.87 20.70 66.25
C TYR A 2 -31.64 20.61 64.92
N HIS A 3 -32.86 21.15 64.94
CA HIS A 3 -33.87 21.23 63.87
C HIS A 3 -33.70 22.48 63.00
N ARG A 4 -34.04 22.36 61.70
CA ARG A 4 -34.87 23.24 60.83
C ARG A 4 -34.47 22.99 59.38
N GLY A 5 -35.31 23.02 58.35
CA GLY A 5 -36.70 23.43 58.19
C GLY A 5 -37.02 23.28 56.68
N LYS A 6 -38.30 23.09 56.37
CA LYS A 6 -38.86 22.76 55.06
C LYS A 6 -38.63 23.85 54.01
N GLU A 7 -38.61 23.46 52.74
CA GLU A 7 -39.42 24.12 51.69
C GLU A 7 -39.74 23.15 50.55
N LYS A 8 -40.97 23.27 50.03
CA LYS A 8 -41.63 22.40 49.06
C LYS A 8 -41.62 23.11 47.71
N GLU A 9 -41.31 22.41 46.62
CA GLU A 9 -41.79 22.79 45.29
C GLU A 9 -42.42 21.59 44.57
N THR A 10 -43.59 21.86 44.03
CA THR A 10 -44.57 20.97 43.42
C THR A 10 -44.20 20.60 41.98
N GLY A 11 -44.01 19.30 41.71
CA GLY A 11 -43.91 18.75 40.36
C GLY A 11 -45.25 18.19 39.87
N ASN A 12 -45.77 18.74 38.77
CA ASN A 12 -46.97 18.28 38.08
C ASN A 12 -46.68 17.03 37.21
N LYS A 13 -47.68 16.15 37.17
CA LYS A 13 -47.70 14.83 36.52
C LYS A 13 -48.03 14.89 35.02
N GLU A 14 -47.36 13.98 34.29
CA GLU A 14 -47.82 13.09 33.20
C GLU A 14 -48.50 13.66 31.95
N THR A 15 -47.91 13.33 30.79
CA THR A 15 -48.60 12.57 29.72
C THR A 15 -47.57 12.05 28.70
N ASP A 16 -47.21 10.77 28.81
CA ASP A 16 -46.40 10.03 27.82
C ASP A 16 -47.31 9.34 26.80
N VAL A 17 -47.11 9.64 25.51
CA VAL A 17 -47.72 8.94 24.36
C VAL A 17 -46.65 8.05 23.72
N PRO A 18 -46.89 6.75 23.44
CA PRO A 18 -45.84 5.85 23.00
C PRO A 18 -45.46 6.05 21.54
N ASN A 19 -44.15 6.20 21.35
CA ASN A 19 -43.40 6.32 20.11
C ASN A 19 -43.45 5.01 19.28
N GLN A 20 -44.09 5.02 18.11
CA GLN A 20 -43.91 3.98 17.09
C GLN A 20 -43.26 4.58 15.84
N LYS A 21 -41.95 4.37 15.68
CA LYS A 21 -41.24 4.54 14.42
C LYS A 21 -41.20 3.21 13.66
N PRO A 22 -41.49 3.18 12.34
CA PRO A 22 -41.48 1.95 11.56
C PRO A 22 -40.06 1.38 11.42
N LYS A 23 -39.91 0.08 11.67
CA LYS A 23 -38.67 -0.69 11.47
C LYS A 23 -38.37 -0.81 9.98
N GLN A 24 -37.48 0.04 9.46
CA GLN A 24 -36.83 -0.21 8.17
C GLN A 24 -35.73 -1.27 8.36
N ASN A 25 -36.02 -2.50 7.94
CA ASN A 25 -35.02 -3.56 7.75
C ASN A 25 -34.10 -3.20 6.59
N VAL A 26 -33.05 -2.43 6.87
CA VAL A 26 -31.94 -2.25 5.93
C VAL A 26 -30.96 -3.39 6.18
N ASN A 27 -31.01 -4.41 5.33
CA ASN A 27 -29.97 -5.43 5.20
C ASN A 27 -28.65 -4.77 4.73
N HIS A 28 -27.96 -4.06 5.63
CA HIS A 28 -26.60 -3.61 5.39
C HIS A 28 -25.69 -4.81 5.64
N LYS A 29 -25.24 -5.45 4.55
CA LYS A 29 -24.07 -6.34 4.62
C LYS A 29 -22.96 -5.56 5.33
N PRO A 30 -22.31 -6.13 6.37
CA PRO A 30 -21.28 -5.41 7.09
C PRO A 30 -20.15 -5.06 6.10
N LYS A 31 -20.02 -3.78 5.77
CA LYS A 31 -18.87 -3.29 5.01
C LYS A 31 -17.67 -3.41 5.93
N LEU A 32 -16.61 -4.03 5.44
CA LEU A 32 -15.32 -4.04 6.12
C LEU A 32 -14.93 -2.60 6.48
N PRO A 33 -14.44 -2.34 7.70
CA PRO A 33 -14.07 -1.01 8.12
C PRO A 33 -12.98 -0.48 7.19
N GLU A 34 -13.17 0.76 6.77
CA GLU A 34 -12.26 1.44 5.86
C GLU A 34 -10.98 1.86 6.59
N LYS A 35 -9.81 1.67 5.98
CA LYS A 35 -8.53 2.02 6.62
C LYS A 35 -8.38 3.53 6.73
N ILE A 36 -8.29 4.03 7.96
CA ILE A 36 -7.98 5.43 8.30
C ILE A 36 -6.48 5.55 8.51
N PHE A 37 -5.86 6.58 7.93
CA PHE A 37 -4.44 6.87 8.10
C PHE A 37 -4.29 7.97 9.13
N GLU A 38 -3.49 7.69 10.16
CA GLU A 38 -3.19 8.60 11.26
C GLU A 38 -1.68 8.78 11.37
N VAL A 39 -1.26 9.97 11.79
CA VAL A 39 0.15 10.23 12.10
C VAL A 39 0.47 9.52 13.41
N ARG A 40 1.30 8.48 13.34
CA ARG A 40 1.79 7.76 14.51
C ARG A 40 3.22 7.31 14.31
N LYS A 41 3.95 7.14 15.41
CA LYS A 41 5.28 6.54 15.37
C LYS A 41 5.17 5.05 15.04
N SER A 42 6.27 4.48 14.54
CA SER A 42 6.37 3.02 14.42
C SER A 42 6.41 2.41 15.82
N ILE A 43 5.73 1.28 16.00
CA ILE A 43 5.70 0.55 17.28
C ILE A 43 7.13 0.22 17.73
N LEU A 44 8.02 -0.14 16.81
CA LEU A 44 9.40 -0.44 17.16
C LEU A 44 10.15 0.80 17.69
N THR A 45 9.83 1.98 17.17
CA THR A 45 10.40 3.24 17.63
C THR A 45 9.89 3.59 19.02
N GLU A 46 8.58 3.45 19.26
CA GLU A 46 7.98 3.62 20.59
C GLU A 46 8.58 2.63 21.59
N LEU A 47 8.64 1.34 21.26
CA LEU A 47 9.24 0.32 22.13
C LEU A 47 10.73 0.56 22.40
N TYR A 48 11.48 1.07 21.43
CA TYR A 48 12.89 1.41 21.61
C TYR A 48 13.08 2.61 22.55
N GLU A 49 12.20 3.60 22.46
CA GLU A 49 12.18 4.79 23.32
C GLU A 49 11.72 4.47 24.75
N ASP A 50 10.68 3.64 24.88
CA ASP A 50 9.99 3.40 26.16
C ASP A 50 10.61 2.24 26.98
N ASN A 51 11.08 1.17 26.32
CA ASN A 51 11.54 -0.04 27.01
C ASN A 51 13.06 -0.22 26.95
N ILE A 52 13.69 -0.23 28.13
CA ILE A 52 15.14 -0.44 28.25
C ILE A 52 15.59 -1.83 27.74
N HIS A 53 14.76 -2.86 27.91
CA HIS A 53 15.04 -4.22 27.43
C HIS A 53 15.08 -4.29 25.91
N THR A 54 14.12 -3.68 25.21
CA THR A 54 14.10 -3.65 23.74
C THR A 54 15.29 -2.89 23.18
N ARG A 55 15.65 -1.75 23.80
CA ARG A 55 16.85 -0.98 23.45
C ARG A 55 18.12 -1.82 23.61
N ALA A 56 18.26 -2.53 24.73
CA ALA A 56 19.40 -3.40 24.97
C ALA A 56 19.50 -4.51 23.93
N ILE A 57 18.39 -5.15 23.56
CA ILE A 57 18.35 -6.18 22.51
C ILE A 57 18.76 -5.62 21.15
N ILE A 58 18.23 -4.46 20.75
CA ILE A 58 18.60 -3.82 19.47
C ILE A 58 20.09 -3.47 19.44
N ASN A 59 20.61 -2.85 20.50
CA ASN A 59 22.02 -2.52 20.62
C ASN A 59 22.90 -3.78 20.63
N PHE A 60 22.46 -4.86 21.26
CA PHE A 60 23.13 -6.16 21.22
C PHE A 60 23.17 -6.73 19.80
N ILE A 61 22.06 -6.70 19.05
CA ILE A 61 22.02 -7.17 17.66
C ILE A 61 22.97 -6.35 16.78
N ILE A 62 23.00 -5.03 16.94
CA ILE A 62 23.92 -4.15 16.22
C ILE A 62 25.37 -4.46 16.57
N GLY A 63 25.69 -4.53 17.87
CA GLY A 63 27.03 -4.85 18.36
C GLY A 63 27.50 -6.23 17.90
N PHE A 64 26.63 -7.24 17.97
CA PHE A 64 26.90 -8.58 17.47
C PHE A 64 27.12 -8.57 15.96
N SER A 65 26.34 -7.81 15.19
CA SER A 65 26.52 -7.70 13.73
C SER A 65 27.86 -7.05 13.37
N VAL A 66 28.25 -5.98 14.07
CA VAL A 66 29.55 -5.33 13.88
C VAL A 66 30.70 -6.26 14.27
N PHE A 67 30.57 -6.97 15.41
CA PHE A 67 31.56 -7.95 15.84
C PHE A 67 31.75 -9.05 14.78
N ASN A 68 30.67 -9.62 14.23
CA ASN A 68 30.75 -10.61 13.15
C ASN A 68 31.38 -10.05 11.88
N MET A 69 31.09 -8.79 11.54
CA MET A 69 31.72 -8.14 10.39
C MET A 69 33.24 -8.01 10.58
N VAL A 70 33.69 -7.57 11.76
CA VAL A 70 35.11 -7.44 12.09
C VAL A 70 35.81 -8.80 12.10
N THR A 71 35.21 -9.82 12.71
CA THR A 71 35.82 -11.17 12.74
C THR A 71 35.91 -11.78 11.35
N LEU A 72 34.93 -11.54 10.47
CA LEU A 72 34.99 -11.95 9.07
C LEU A 72 36.13 -11.27 8.33
N ILE A 73 36.28 -9.96 8.49
CA ILE A 73 37.35 -9.16 7.86
C ILE A 73 38.73 -9.63 8.35
N LEU A 74 38.91 -9.82 9.66
CA LEU A 74 40.15 -10.31 10.24
C LEU A 74 40.49 -11.72 9.73
N LYS A 75 39.49 -12.60 9.62
CA LYS A 75 39.66 -13.93 9.04
C LYS A 75 40.10 -13.84 7.56
N ASP A 76 39.45 -13.00 6.75
CA ASP A 76 39.83 -12.83 5.34
C ASP A 76 41.29 -12.33 5.22
N TYR A 77 41.67 -11.38 6.07
CA TYR A 77 43.04 -10.85 6.14
C TYR A 77 44.08 -11.92 6.52
N VAL A 78 43.83 -12.70 7.57
CA VAL A 78 44.80 -13.70 8.07
C VAL A 78 44.97 -14.86 7.10
N TYR A 79 43.88 -15.36 6.49
CA TYR A 79 43.92 -16.55 5.64
C TYR A 79 44.34 -16.24 4.19
N TYR A 80 43.84 -15.15 3.62
CA TYR A 80 44.03 -14.83 2.19
C TYR A 80 44.95 -13.62 1.97
N GLY A 81 45.36 -12.91 3.03
CA GLY A 81 46.20 -11.72 2.94
C GLY A 81 45.50 -10.52 2.28
N ARG A 82 44.19 -10.60 2.02
CA ARG A 82 43.41 -9.60 1.27
C ARG A 82 42.02 -9.45 1.88
N LEU A 83 41.53 -8.22 1.94
CA LEU A 83 40.19 -7.88 2.44
C LEU A 83 39.08 -8.00 1.38
N SER A 84 39.44 -8.34 0.14
CA SER A 84 38.54 -8.24 -1.01
C SER A 84 37.57 -9.42 -1.14
N SER A 85 37.87 -10.58 -0.56
CA SER A 85 37.15 -11.83 -0.87
C SER A 85 35.69 -11.74 -0.45
N ALA A 86 35.41 -11.20 0.73
CA ALA A 86 34.04 -11.02 1.21
C ALA A 86 33.22 -10.06 0.32
N PHE A 87 33.82 -8.95 -0.12
CA PHE A 87 33.14 -7.97 -0.96
C PHE A 87 32.92 -8.45 -2.39
N ILE A 88 33.83 -9.26 -2.95
CA ILE A 88 33.68 -9.83 -4.30
C ILE A 88 32.39 -10.65 -4.39
N LEU A 89 32.02 -11.40 -3.36
CA LEU A 89 30.76 -12.15 -3.33
C LEU A 89 29.55 -11.23 -3.43
N ILE A 90 29.54 -10.11 -2.69
CA ILE A 90 28.47 -9.13 -2.71
C ILE A 90 28.39 -8.46 -4.10
N PHE A 91 29.52 -7.97 -4.62
CA PHE A 91 29.55 -7.33 -5.93
C PHE A 91 29.16 -8.28 -7.06
N ASN A 92 29.50 -9.56 -6.95
CA ASN A 92 29.08 -10.56 -7.92
C ASN A 92 27.55 -10.71 -7.95
N GLN A 93 26.87 -10.62 -6.80
CA GLN A 93 25.39 -10.62 -6.74
C GLN A 93 24.75 -9.41 -7.41
N PHE A 94 25.51 -8.33 -7.63
CA PHE A 94 25.05 -7.11 -8.31
C PHE A 94 25.75 -6.89 -9.66
N ALA A 95 26.42 -7.89 -10.24
CA ALA A 95 27.20 -7.68 -11.45
C ALA A 95 26.34 -7.23 -12.66
N LYS A 96 25.04 -7.61 -12.72
CA LYS A 96 24.09 -7.17 -13.76
C LYS A 96 23.18 -6.02 -13.30
N LEU A 97 23.65 -5.13 -12.42
CA LEU A 97 22.87 -3.99 -11.92
C LEU A 97 22.40 -3.04 -13.03
N PRO A 98 23.21 -2.65 -14.03
CA PRO A 98 22.74 -1.73 -15.08
C PRO A 98 21.54 -2.27 -15.87
N VAL A 99 21.58 -3.56 -16.22
CA VAL A 99 20.46 -4.25 -16.90
C VAL A 99 19.22 -4.29 -15.99
N THR A 100 19.42 -4.60 -14.71
CA THR A 100 18.36 -4.60 -13.70
C THR A 100 17.69 -3.23 -13.58
N PHE A 101 18.48 -2.15 -13.60
CA PHE A 101 17.98 -0.79 -13.54
C PHE A 101 17.18 -0.40 -14.80
N LEU A 102 17.61 -0.82 -15.99
CA LEU A 102 16.83 -0.62 -17.22
C LEU A 102 15.47 -1.33 -17.17
N ILE A 103 15.43 -2.58 -16.68
CA ILE A 103 14.18 -3.32 -16.49
C ILE A 103 13.28 -2.59 -15.49
N TRP A 104 13.86 -2.09 -14.40
CA TRP A 104 13.13 -1.33 -13.40
C TRP A 104 12.49 -0.06 -13.99
N ILE A 105 13.22 0.70 -14.80
CA ILE A 105 12.68 1.86 -15.52
C ILE A 105 11.52 1.43 -16.42
N LEU A 106 11.69 0.36 -17.20
CA LEU A 106 10.64 -0.16 -18.09
C LEU A 106 9.36 -0.51 -17.32
N LEU A 107 9.47 -1.22 -16.19
CA LEU A 107 8.34 -1.59 -15.33
C LEU A 107 7.61 -0.34 -14.80
N ASN A 108 8.34 0.67 -14.34
CA ASN A 108 7.74 1.93 -13.90
C ASN A 108 7.04 2.67 -15.03
N LEU A 109 7.65 2.72 -16.23
CA LEU A 109 7.07 3.33 -17.40
C LEU A 109 5.75 2.65 -17.82
N LEU A 110 5.70 1.32 -17.80
CA LEU A 110 4.49 0.55 -18.10
C LEU A 110 3.34 0.89 -17.16
N ILE A 111 3.64 1.17 -15.89
CA ILE A 111 2.62 1.51 -14.88
C ILE A 111 2.17 2.95 -15.00
N PHE A 112 3.08 3.87 -15.36
CA PHE A 112 2.67 5.22 -15.75
C PHE A 112 1.72 5.18 -16.94
N ALA A 113 1.96 4.30 -17.93
CA ALA A 113 1.04 4.10 -19.05
C ALA A 113 -0.35 3.59 -18.58
N CYS A 114 -0.41 2.70 -17.59
CA CYS A 114 -1.69 2.22 -17.05
C CYS A 114 -2.58 3.34 -16.48
N TYR A 115 -2.00 4.40 -15.92
CA TYR A 115 -2.78 5.57 -15.49
C TYR A 115 -3.50 6.23 -16.67
N TYR A 116 -2.83 6.41 -17.81
CA TYR A 116 -3.45 6.98 -19.01
C TYR A 116 -4.50 6.04 -19.60
N VAL A 117 -4.29 4.73 -19.56
CA VAL A 117 -5.30 3.73 -19.96
C VAL A 117 -6.54 3.84 -19.08
N TYR A 118 -6.37 4.01 -17.76
CA TYR A 118 -7.48 4.25 -16.84
C TYR A 118 -8.24 5.55 -17.15
N LEU A 119 -7.52 6.65 -17.44
CA LEU A 119 -8.14 7.90 -17.87
C LEU A 119 -8.95 7.75 -19.15
N LEU A 120 -8.40 7.01 -20.12
CA LEU A 120 -9.06 6.71 -21.39
C LEU A 120 -10.34 5.91 -21.15
N TRP A 121 -10.26 4.83 -20.36
CA TRP A 121 -11.43 4.04 -19.95
C TRP A 121 -12.52 4.91 -19.32
N GLY A 122 -12.17 5.78 -18.37
CA GLY A 122 -13.13 6.67 -17.70
C GLY A 122 -13.77 7.74 -18.63
N LYS A 123 -13.09 8.12 -19.72
CA LYS A 123 -13.64 8.99 -20.76
C LYS A 123 -14.55 8.21 -21.72
N LEU A 124 -14.14 7.02 -22.16
CA LEU A 124 -14.92 6.19 -23.09
C LEU A 124 -16.21 5.68 -22.45
N ARG A 125 -16.15 5.28 -21.18
CA ARG A 125 -17.32 4.77 -20.44
C ARG A 125 -18.50 5.75 -20.42
N ARG A 126 -18.24 7.06 -20.47
CA ARG A 126 -19.29 8.10 -20.54
C ARG A 126 -19.98 8.20 -21.90
N LYS A 127 -19.32 7.75 -22.97
CA LYS A 127 -19.86 7.83 -24.35
C LYS A 127 -20.60 6.56 -24.77
N VAL A 128 -20.37 5.45 -24.07
CA VAL A 128 -20.91 4.13 -24.45
C VAL A 128 -22.29 3.92 -23.80
N PRO A 129 -23.32 3.54 -24.57
CA PRO A 129 -24.68 3.35 -24.04
C PRO A 129 -24.81 2.09 -23.16
N ASN A 130 -24.01 1.04 -23.44
CA ASN A 130 -24.06 -0.23 -22.70
C ASN A 130 -22.84 -0.39 -21.78
N THR A 131 -22.94 0.21 -20.59
CA THR A 131 -21.84 0.25 -19.60
C THR A 131 -21.52 -1.12 -18.98
N TRP A 132 -22.51 -2.01 -18.86
CA TRP A 132 -22.33 -3.29 -18.18
C TRP A 132 -21.43 -4.27 -18.95
N PHE A 133 -21.63 -4.42 -20.25
CA PHE A 133 -20.76 -5.28 -21.09
C PHE A 133 -19.36 -4.67 -21.20
N TRP A 134 -19.27 -3.34 -21.33
CA TRP A 134 -18.00 -2.62 -21.41
C TRP A 134 -17.15 -2.81 -20.15
N ASP A 135 -17.76 -2.70 -18.96
CA ASP A 135 -17.07 -2.87 -17.68
C ASP A 135 -16.52 -4.30 -17.51
N ARG A 136 -17.24 -5.33 -17.98
CA ARG A 136 -16.77 -6.72 -17.95
C ARG A 136 -15.57 -6.96 -18.86
N ILE A 137 -15.59 -6.39 -20.07
CA ILE A 137 -14.46 -6.49 -21.01
C ILE A 137 -13.21 -5.89 -20.39
N TRP A 138 -13.32 -4.68 -19.82
CA TRP A 138 -12.19 -4.02 -19.18
C TRP A 138 -11.70 -4.74 -17.92
N LEU A 139 -12.59 -5.36 -17.16
CA LEU A 139 -12.22 -6.22 -16.04
C LEU A 139 -11.39 -7.42 -16.52
N VAL A 140 -11.81 -8.11 -17.59
CA VAL A 140 -11.07 -9.25 -18.16
C VAL A 140 -9.70 -8.80 -18.68
N VAL A 141 -9.65 -7.67 -19.40
CA VAL A 141 -8.39 -7.07 -19.87
C VAL A 141 -7.47 -6.73 -18.70
N PHE A 142 -8.01 -6.19 -17.62
CA PHE A 142 -7.23 -5.83 -16.44
C PHE A 142 -6.64 -7.05 -15.71
N ILE A 143 -7.44 -8.11 -15.52
CA ILE A 143 -6.94 -9.37 -14.95
C ILE A 143 -5.88 -9.99 -15.86
N GLY A 144 -6.14 -10.02 -17.17
CA GLY A 144 -5.18 -10.48 -18.17
C GLY A 144 -3.86 -9.71 -18.09
N TYR A 145 -3.93 -8.38 -17.97
CA TYR A 145 -2.76 -7.52 -17.82
C TYR A 145 -1.93 -7.87 -16.57
N ILE A 146 -2.56 -8.06 -15.41
CA ILE A 146 -1.85 -8.45 -14.17
C ILE A 146 -1.13 -9.80 -14.37
N MET A 147 -1.83 -10.79 -14.93
CA MET A 147 -1.27 -12.13 -15.15
C MET A 147 -0.11 -12.10 -16.16
N ILE A 148 -0.27 -11.38 -17.27
CA ILE A 148 0.75 -11.24 -18.30
C ILE A 148 1.97 -10.51 -17.74
N MET A 149 1.78 -9.40 -17.01
CA MET A 149 2.89 -8.66 -16.41
C MET A 149 3.66 -9.52 -15.40
N PHE A 150 2.95 -10.28 -14.56
CA PHE A 150 3.57 -11.18 -13.60
C PHE A 150 4.40 -12.26 -14.32
N TYR A 151 3.80 -12.95 -15.29
CA TYR A 151 4.45 -13.99 -16.08
C TYR A 151 5.66 -13.46 -16.89
N ALA A 152 5.48 -12.32 -17.57
CA ALA A 152 6.55 -11.66 -18.34
C ALA A 152 7.73 -11.28 -17.44
N THR A 153 7.48 -10.76 -16.24
CA THR A 153 8.56 -10.44 -15.30
C THR A 153 9.33 -11.68 -14.87
N THR A 154 8.63 -12.79 -14.57
CA THR A 154 9.29 -14.05 -14.20
C THR A 154 10.15 -14.61 -15.33
N ILE A 155 9.62 -14.65 -16.56
CA ILE A 155 10.36 -15.12 -17.73
C ILE A 155 11.59 -14.23 -18.01
N LEU A 156 11.41 -12.91 -17.97
CA LEU A 156 12.49 -11.95 -18.22
C LEU A 156 13.66 -12.16 -17.26
N VAL A 157 13.35 -12.37 -15.98
CA VAL A 157 14.35 -12.59 -14.93
C VAL A 157 15.10 -13.91 -15.13
N ILE A 158 14.44 -14.94 -15.67
CA ILE A 158 15.04 -16.25 -15.99
C ILE A 158 15.95 -16.12 -17.23
N HIS A 159 15.44 -15.55 -18.33
CA HIS A 159 16.20 -15.46 -19.58
C HIS A 159 17.43 -14.55 -19.50
N LEU A 160 17.38 -13.48 -18.71
CA LEU A 160 18.52 -12.58 -18.53
C LEU A 160 19.57 -13.12 -17.56
N GLU A 161 19.32 -14.30 -16.97
CA GLU A 161 20.22 -14.98 -16.03
C GLU A 161 20.78 -14.02 -14.97
N LEU A 162 19.89 -13.22 -14.36
CA LEU A 162 20.29 -12.26 -13.32
C LEU A 162 20.85 -12.99 -12.10
N GLN A 163 21.58 -12.33 -11.21
CA GLN A 163 22.02 -12.95 -9.96
C GLN A 163 20.92 -12.98 -8.91
N PHE A 164 21.07 -13.79 -7.87
CA PHE A 164 20.01 -14.03 -6.89
C PHE A 164 19.45 -12.72 -6.28
N ALA A 165 20.33 -11.80 -5.87
CA ALA A 165 19.89 -10.52 -5.29
C ALA A 165 19.13 -9.63 -6.28
N THR A 166 19.63 -9.52 -7.52
CA THR A 166 18.98 -8.70 -8.57
C THR A 166 17.66 -9.31 -9.05
N ARG A 167 17.55 -10.65 -9.10
CA ARG A 167 16.27 -11.35 -9.36
C ARG A 167 15.22 -11.01 -8.30
N LEU A 168 15.58 -11.09 -7.02
CA LEU A 168 14.67 -10.77 -5.91
C LEU A 168 14.23 -9.29 -5.95
N LEU A 169 15.15 -8.39 -6.27
CA LEU A 169 14.84 -6.97 -6.42
C LEU A 169 13.75 -6.75 -7.48
N ILE A 170 13.91 -7.31 -8.68
CA ILE A 170 12.92 -7.11 -9.76
C ILE A 170 11.58 -7.79 -9.43
N LEU A 171 11.58 -9.01 -8.89
CA LEU A 171 10.35 -9.74 -8.57
C LEU A 171 9.56 -9.09 -7.43
N SER A 172 10.25 -8.65 -6.37
CA SER A 172 9.60 -7.91 -5.28
C SER A 172 9.03 -6.60 -5.78
N GLU A 173 9.76 -5.93 -6.67
CA GLU A 173 9.35 -4.64 -7.18
C GLU A 173 8.20 -4.73 -8.17
N SER A 174 8.21 -5.70 -9.08
CA SER A 174 7.06 -5.97 -9.96
C SER A 174 5.81 -6.30 -9.17
N THR A 175 5.94 -7.07 -8.08
CA THR A 175 4.84 -7.42 -7.19
C THR A 175 4.29 -6.18 -6.48
N ARG A 176 5.16 -5.34 -5.90
CA ARG A 176 4.78 -4.08 -5.24
C ARG A 176 3.99 -3.18 -6.19
N LEU A 177 4.52 -3.03 -7.39
CA LEU A 177 3.97 -2.23 -8.47
C LEU A 177 2.59 -2.72 -8.94
N LEU A 178 2.41 -4.03 -9.13
CA LEU A 178 1.12 -4.64 -9.48
C LEU A 178 0.07 -4.47 -8.36
N MET A 179 0.46 -4.67 -7.10
CA MET A 179 -0.43 -4.44 -5.96
C MET A 179 -0.91 -3.00 -5.89
N LYS A 180 -0.02 -2.03 -6.16
CA LYS A 180 -0.38 -0.61 -6.21
C LYS A 180 -1.33 -0.30 -7.36
N LEU A 181 -1.07 -0.83 -8.55
CA LEU A 181 -1.99 -0.69 -9.68
C LEU A 181 -3.38 -1.25 -9.36
N TYR A 182 -3.45 -2.45 -8.81
CA TYR A 182 -4.71 -3.07 -8.36
C TYR A 182 -5.46 -2.19 -7.35
N SER A 183 -4.75 -1.71 -6.33
CA SER A 183 -5.31 -0.83 -5.30
C SER A 183 -5.85 0.47 -5.89
N PHE A 184 -5.10 1.10 -6.81
CA PHE A 184 -5.51 2.31 -7.49
C PHE A 184 -6.80 2.11 -8.31
N VAL A 185 -6.84 1.08 -9.14
CA VAL A 185 -8.02 0.78 -9.97
C VAL A 185 -9.22 0.44 -9.09
N ARG A 186 -9.04 -0.44 -8.09
CA ARG A 186 -10.11 -0.83 -7.16
C ARG A 186 -10.72 0.37 -6.42
N SER A 187 -9.89 1.31 -5.96
CA SER A 187 -10.37 2.48 -5.20
C SER A 187 -11.06 3.52 -6.08
N ASN A 188 -10.67 3.64 -7.35
CA ASN A 188 -11.20 4.69 -8.23
C ASN A 188 -12.34 4.22 -9.15
N VAL A 189 -12.42 2.94 -9.52
CA VAL A 189 -13.51 2.39 -10.35
C VAL A 189 -14.90 2.68 -9.75
N PRO A 190 -15.17 2.42 -8.45
CA PRO A 190 -16.48 2.72 -7.85
C PRO A 190 -16.90 4.19 -7.98
N ARG A 191 -15.93 5.11 -7.99
CA ARG A 191 -16.18 6.55 -8.12
C ARG A 191 -16.71 6.90 -9.51
N VAL A 192 -16.26 6.20 -10.55
CA VAL A 192 -16.73 6.36 -11.92
C VAL A 192 -18.02 5.58 -12.16
N THR A 193 -18.19 4.40 -11.52
CA THR A 193 -19.39 3.57 -11.70
C THR A 193 -20.61 4.07 -10.95
N ASN A 194 -20.44 4.70 -9.79
CA ASN A 194 -21.56 5.17 -8.96
C ASN A 194 -22.10 6.53 -9.40
N THR A 195 -21.43 7.22 -10.32
CA THR A 195 -21.92 8.46 -10.91
C THR A 195 -23.15 8.20 -11.77
N ARG A 196 -24.31 8.73 -11.35
CA ARG A 196 -25.61 8.44 -11.96
C ARG A 196 -25.96 9.39 -13.11
N SER A 197 -25.39 10.59 -13.13
CA SER A 197 -25.67 11.61 -14.15
C SER A 197 -24.43 11.91 -14.99
N SER A 198 -24.60 12.19 -16.28
CA SER A 198 -23.50 12.61 -17.16
C SER A 198 -22.92 14.00 -16.82
N ASN A 199 -23.61 14.76 -15.96
CA ASN A 199 -23.24 16.11 -15.52
C ASN A 199 -22.57 16.13 -14.13
N ASP A 200 -22.54 15.01 -13.41
CA ASP A 200 -21.86 14.93 -12.13
C ASP A 200 -20.33 14.98 -12.33
N TYR A 201 -19.68 15.87 -11.59
CA TYR A 201 -18.22 16.00 -11.59
C TYR A 201 -17.58 14.73 -11.02
N VAL A 202 -17.04 13.87 -11.90
CA VAL A 202 -16.24 12.72 -11.48
C VAL A 202 -14.87 13.22 -11.05
N HIS A 203 -14.58 13.15 -9.75
CA HIS A 203 -13.23 13.44 -9.23
C HIS A 203 -12.26 12.34 -9.69
N ILE A 204 -11.50 12.64 -10.74
CA ILE A 204 -10.42 11.78 -11.24
C ILE A 204 -9.11 12.26 -10.62
N PRO A 205 -8.32 11.38 -10.00
CA PRO A 205 -7.07 11.79 -9.37
C PRO A 205 -6.05 12.28 -10.39
N THR A 206 -5.39 13.40 -10.07
CA THR A 206 -4.29 13.96 -10.87
C THR A 206 -3.09 13.01 -10.90
N PHE A 207 -2.33 13.03 -12.01
CA PHE A 207 -1.12 12.22 -12.14
C PHE A 207 -0.13 12.40 -10.98
N GLY A 208 0.01 13.63 -10.44
CA GLY A 208 0.87 13.88 -9.29
C GLY A 208 0.47 13.09 -8.03
N LYS A 209 -0.84 12.93 -7.75
CA LYS A 209 -1.33 12.12 -6.63
C LYS A 209 -1.06 10.63 -6.86
N TYR A 210 -1.20 10.17 -8.11
CA TYR A 210 -0.86 8.81 -8.49
C TYR A 210 0.64 8.51 -8.37
N LEU A 211 1.50 9.43 -8.84
CA LEU A 211 2.95 9.32 -8.73
C LEU A 211 3.40 9.31 -7.27
N TYR A 212 2.83 10.18 -6.44
CA TYR A 212 3.09 10.18 -5.00
C TYR A 212 2.70 8.82 -4.38
N PHE A 213 1.52 8.30 -4.70
CA PHE A 213 1.10 6.98 -4.23
C PHE A 213 2.05 5.87 -4.68
N LEU A 214 2.61 5.94 -5.89
CA LEU A 214 3.52 4.91 -6.38
C LEU A 214 4.76 4.79 -5.49
N TYR A 215 5.28 5.87 -4.92
CA TYR A 215 6.46 5.85 -4.05
C TYR A 215 6.14 5.87 -2.55
N ALA A 216 4.91 6.18 -2.16
CA ALA A 216 4.49 6.12 -0.74
C ALA A 216 4.68 4.70 -0.15
N PRO A 217 5.06 4.56 1.13
CA PRO A 217 5.26 3.26 1.79
C PRO A 217 3.92 2.60 2.18
N THR A 218 2.94 2.61 1.28
CA THR A 218 1.61 2.03 1.47
C THR A 218 1.12 1.34 0.19
N LEU A 219 0.27 0.33 0.35
CA LEU A 219 -0.38 -0.39 -0.76
C LEU A 219 -1.85 0.02 -0.95
N ILE A 220 -2.38 0.93 -0.15
CA ILE A 220 -3.78 1.36 -0.20
C ILE A 220 -3.82 2.78 -0.75
N TYR A 221 -4.47 2.96 -1.92
CA TYR A 221 -4.60 4.26 -2.56
C TYR A 221 -5.53 5.19 -1.78
N ARG A 222 -5.07 6.42 -1.55
CA ARG A 222 -5.82 7.58 -1.05
C ARG A 222 -5.46 8.79 -1.87
N ASP A 223 -6.41 9.73 -2.02
CA ASP A 223 -6.13 11.00 -2.68
C ASP A 223 -5.23 11.89 -1.84
N GLU A 224 -5.31 11.76 -0.52
CA GLU A 224 -4.57 12.55 0.47
C GLU A 224 -4.10 11.63 1.59
N TYR A 225 -2.82 11.78 1.94
CA TYR A 225 -2.19 11.05 3.04
C TYR A 225 -1.83 12.06 4.14
N PRO A 226 -1.94 11.67 5.42
CA PRO A 226 -1.44 12.50 6.51
C PRO A 226 0.06 12.73 6.33
N ARG A 227 0.52 13.95 6.58
CA ARG A 227 1.90 14.39 6.45
C ARG A 227 2.43 14.83 7.80
#